data_AF-A0A3B0WGK6-F1
#
_entry.id   AF-A0A3B0WGK6-F1
#
_cell.length_a   1.000
_cell.length_b   1.000
_cell.length_c   1.000
_cell.angle_alpha   90.00
_cell.angle_beta   90.00
_cell.angle_gamma   90.00
#
_symmetry.space_group_name_H-M   'P 1'
#
loop_
_entity.id
_entity.type
_entity.pdbx_description
1 polymer ?
#
loop_
_entity_poly.entity_id
_entity_poly.type
_entity_poly.pdbx_seq_one_letter_code
_entity_poly.pdbx_strand_id
1 'polypeptide(L)'
;MTGAAQDTARVAAQIVTGVGFLGAGAVIQTKKAVHGLTTAATIWMVAAVGMSVATDLYMLGIVTTIMTTGILVLLGPLSTWLSAKSEIQQQHHKDLYQRIVEQENKQEEET
;
A
#
# COMPACT_ATOMS: atom_id res chain seq x y z
N MET A 1 -2.04 26.08 33.05
CA MET A 1 -2.54 26.10 31.65
C MET A 1 -2.22 24.79 30.91
N THR A 2 -2.15 23.64 31.59
CA THR A 2 -1.68 22.35 31.03
C THR A 2 -2.78 21.31 30.84
N GLY A 3 -3.95 21.46 31.46
CA GLY A 3 -5.05 20.49 31.36
C GLY A 3 -5.58 20.30 29.93
N ALA A 4 -5.84 21.40 29.22
CA ALA A 4 -6.37 21.34 27.85
C ALA A 4 -5.42 20.63 26.86
N ALA A 5 -4.12 20.92 26.91
CA ALA A 5 -3.13 20.25 26.06
C ALA A 5 -3.02 18.76 26.37
N GLN A 6 -3.12 18.38 27.65
CA GLN A 6 -3.12 16.98 28.08
C GLN A 6 -4.39 16.24 27.63
N ASP A 7 -5.54 16.92 27.62
CA ASP A 7 -6.79 16.37 27.12
C ASP A 7 -6.76 16.18 25.60
N THR A 8 -6.24 17.16 24.84
CA THR A 8 -6.01 17.02 23.39
C THR A 8 -5.07 15.86 23.07
N ALA A 9 -3.96 15.71 23.81
CA ALA A 9 -3.03 14.59 23.63
C ALA A 9 -3.68 13.24 23.92
N ARG A 10 -4.56 13.17 24.92
CA ARG A 10 -5.31 11.94 25.24
C ARG A 10 -6.29 11.56 24.14
N VAL A 11 -7.04 12.54 23.61
CA VAL A 11 -7.95 12.32 22.47
C VAL A 11 -7.17 11.87 21.24
N ALA A 12 -6.05 12.52 20.93
CA ALA A 12 -5.18 12.12 19.82
C ALA A 12 -4.68 10.68 19.98
N ALA A 13 -4.24 10.29 21.19
CA ALA A 13 -3.81 8.92 21.45
C ALA A 13 -4.92 7.89 21.19
N GLN A 14 -6.16 8.18 21.62
CA GLN A 14 -7.30 7.29 21.36
C GLN A 14 -7.63 7.16 19.87
N ILE A 15 -7.55 8.26 19.12
CA ILE A 15 -7.73 8.24 17.65
C ILE A 15 -6.65 7.38 17.01
N VAL A 16 -5.38 7.57 17.37
CA VAL A 16 -4.26 6.80 16.82
C VAL A 16 -4.42 5.30 17.10
N THR A 17 -4.86 4.93 18.31
CA THR A 17 -5.15 3.52 18.63
C THR A 17 -6.26 2.94 17.76
N GLY A 18 -7.39 3.64 17.62
CA GLY A 18 -8.53 3.17 16.81
C GLY A 18 -8.19 3.07 15.32
N VAL A 19 -7.53 4.08 14.78
CA VAL A 19 -7.11 4.12 13.37
C VAL A 19 -6.05 3.06 13.07
N GLY A 20 -5.15 2.78 14.02
CA GLY A 20 -4.17 1.69 13.90
C GLY A 20 -4.84 0.32 13.72
N PHE A 21 -5.91 0.05 14.46
CA PHE A 21 -6.70 -1.17 14.31
C PHE A 21 -7.37 -1.25 12.93
N LEU A 22 -7.99 -0.17 12.47
CA LEU A 22 -8.62 -0.11 11.15
C LEU A 22 -7.60 -0.28 10.01
N GLY A 23 -6.43 0.35 10.14
CA GLY A 23 -5.33 0.23 9.17
C GLY A 23 -4.82 -1.21 9.09
N ALA A 24 -4.59 -1.88 10.23
CA ALA A 24 -4.20 -3.28 10.26
C ALA A 24 -5.27 -4.19 9.63
N GLY A 25 -6.55 -3.93 9.91
CA GLY A 25 -7.68 -4.67 9.34
C GLY A 25 -7.84 -4.50 7.82
N ALA A 26 -7.30 -3.42 7.24
CA ALA A 26 -7.30 -3.20 5.80
C ALA A 26 -6.23 -4.01 5.05
N VAL A 27 -5.21 -4.52 5.76
CA VAL A 27 -4.15 -5.34 5.17
C VAL A 27 -4.58 -6.80 5.15
N ILE A 28 -4.65 -7.39 3.95
CA ILE A 28 -5.00 -8.79 3.77
C ILE A 28 -3.85 -9.52 3.08
N GLN A 29 -3.34 -10.57 3.72
CA GLN A 29 -2.28 -11.41 3.16
C GLN A 29 -2.85 -12.72 2.63
N THR A 30 -2.51 -13.03 1.38
CA THR A 30 -2.75 -14.33 0.74
C THR A 30 -1.42 -15.06 0.57
N LYS A 31 -1.44 -16.34 0.18
CA LYS A 31 -0.23 -17.17 0.03
C LYS A 31 0.84 -16.60 -0.93
N LYS A 32 0.46 -15.72 -1.86
CA LYS A 32 1.36 -15.19 -2.90
C LYS A 32 1.41 -13.66 -2.96
N ALA A 33 0.55 -12.95 -2.24
CA ALA A 33 0.44 -11.50 -2.36
C ALA A 33 -0.16 -10.84 -1.10
N VAL A 34 0.23 -9.59 -0.86
CA VAL A 34 -0.33 -8.71 0.16
C VAL A 34 -1.18 -7.64 -0.53
N HIS A 35 -2.42 -7.49 -0.10
CA HIS A 35 -3.36 -6.49 -0.59
C HIS A 35 -3.69 -5.48 0.51
N GLY A 36 -4.05 -4.26 0.10
CA GLY A 36 -4.53 -3.23 1.02
C GLY A 36 -3.44 -2.44 1.77
N LEU A 37 -2.15 -2.63 1.42
CA LEU A 37 -1.05 -1.88 2.05
C LEU A 37 -1.20 -0.36 1.86
N THR A 38 -1.53 0.08 0.64
CA THR A 38 -1.79 1.50 0.34
C THR A 38 -3.03 2.00 1.06
N THR A 39 -4.09 1.18 1.15
CA THR A 39 -5.33 1.52 1.87
C THR A 39 -5.08 1.70 3.37
N ALA A 40 -4.26 0.83 3.97
CA ALA A 40 -3.87 0.97 5.37
C ALA A 40 -3.09 2.27 5.62
N ALA A 41 -2.15 2.60 4.73
CA ALA A 41 -1.38 3.84 4.80
C ALA A 41 -2.28 5.08 4.64
N THR A 42 -3.25 5.07 3.72
CA THR A 42 -4.14 6.22 3.52
C THR A 42 -5.06 6.46 4.71
N ILE A 43 -5.58 5.40 5.34
CA ILE A 43 -6.38 5.50 6.57
C ILE A 43 -5.60 6.23 7.66
N TRP A 44 -4.32 5.88 7.84
CA TRP A 44 -3.44 6.54 8.82
C TRP A 44 -3.21 8.01 8.48
N MET A 45 -2.95 8.31 7.20
CA MET A 45 -2.70 9.69 6.75
C MET A 45 -3.94 10.59 6.86
N VAL A 46 -5.14 10.10 6.52
CA VAL A 46 -6.38 10.88 6.65
C VAL A 46 -6.64 11.26 8.11
N ALA A 47 -6.37 10.35 9.05
CA ALA A 47 -6.47 10.65 10.47
C ALA A 47 -5.46 11.70 10.93
N ALA A 48 -4.19 11.61 10.47
CA ALA A 48 -3.16 12.59 10.79
C ALA A 48 -3.50 14.00 10.26
N VAL A 49 -4.04 14.08 9.04
CA VAL A 49 -4.54 15.34 8.47
C VAL A 49 -5.71 15.89 9.31
N GLY A 50 -6.69 15.04 9.64
CA GLY A 50 -7.83 15.44 10.47
C GLY A 50 -7.43 15.98 11.85
N MET A 51 -6.44 15.34 12.50
CA MET A 51 -5.89 15.83 13.78
C MET A 51 -5.12 17.14 13.65
N SER A 52 -4.41 17.34 12.54
CA SER A 52 -3.72 18.61 12.24
C SER A 52 -4.72 19.75 12.09
N VAL A 53 -5.85 19.51 11.41
CA VAL A 53 -6.93 20.50 11.26
C VAL A 53 -7.62 20.76 12.61
N ALA A 54 -7.85 19.73 13.42
CA ALA A 54 -8.49 19.85 14.73
C ALA A 54 -7.68 20.62 15.79
N THR A 55 -6.39 20.86 15.54
CA THR A 55 -5.47 21.56 16.46
C THR A 55 -5.06 22.95 15.96
N ASP A 56 -5.82 23.52 15.01
CA ASP A 56 -5.54 24.79 14.32
C ASP A 56 -4.21 24.81 13.55
N LEU A 57 -3.61 23.64 13.28
CA LEU A 57 -2.39 23.49 12.49
C LEU A 57 -2.69 23.37 10.98
N TYR A 58 -3.44 24.34 10.44
CA TYR A 58 -3.93 24.31 9.05
C TYR A 58 -2.80 24.25 8.02
N MET A 59 -1.70 24.99 8.23
CA MET A 59 -0.54 24.95 7.32
C MET A 59 0.08 23.55 7.24
N LEU A 60 0.26 22.88 8.39
CA LEU A 60 0.75 21.50 8.43
C LEU A 60 -0.24 20.54 7.79
N GLY A 61 -1.54 20.71 8.03
CA GLY A 61 -2.59 19.90 7.42
C GLY A 61 -2.63 20.01 5.88
N ILE A 62 -2.47 21.21 5.34
CA ILE A 62 -2.45 21.44 3.88
C ILE A 62 -1.20 20.81 3.26
N VAL A 63 -0.03 21.08 3.82
CA VAL A 63 1.25 20.54 3.31
C VAL A 63 1.25 19.01 3.34
N THR A 64 0.82 18.41 4.45
CA THR A 64 0.73 16.95 4.57
C THR A 64 -0.28 16.35 3.60
N THR A 65 -1.43 17.00 3.39
CA THR A 65 -2.43 16.55 2.39
C THR A 65 -1.85 16.57 0.98
N ILE A 66 -1.27 17.69 0.55
CA ILE A 66 -0.70 17.83 -0.79
C ILE A 66 0.42 16.82 -1.01
N MET A 67 1.32 16.67 -0.04
CA MET A 67 2.42 15.71 -0.13
C MET A 67 1.92 14.27 -0.20
N THR A 68 0.95 13.91 0.65
CA THR A 68 0.37 12.56 0.67
C THR A 68 -0.36 12.25 -0.62
N THR A 69 -1.27 13.12 -1.06
CA THR A 69 -2.02 12.94 -2.30
C THR A 69 -1.08 12.94 -3.50
N GLY A 70 -0.06 13.79 -3.52
CA GLY A 70 0.97 13.81 -4.56
C GLY A 70 1.69 12.47 -4.67
N ILE A 71 2.19 11.93 -3.56
CA ILE A 71 2.84 10.61 -3.53
C ILE A 71 1.88 9.51 -4.01
N LEU A 72 0.64 9.51 -3.52
CA LEU A 72 -0.35 8.49 -3.87
C LEU A 72 -0.72 8.50 -5.35
N VAL A 73 -0.92 9.70 -5.92
CA VAL A 73 -1.26 9.89 -7.34
C VAL A 73 -0.07 9.52 -8.23
N LEU A 74 1.15 9.86 -7.83
CA LEU A 74 2.37 9.50 -8.58
C LEU A 74 2.67 8.01 -8.56
N LEU A 75 2.24 7.29 -7.51
CA LEU A 75 2.48 5.86 -7.37
C LEU A 75 1.70 5.02 -8.41
N GLY A 76 0.54 5.49 -8.87
CA GLY A 76 -0.24 4.84 -9.93
C GLY A 76 0.54 4.73 -11.24
N PRO A 77 0.92 5.86 -11.87
CA PRO A 77 1.77 5.89 -13.07
C PRO A 77 3.09 5.16 -12.88
N LEU A 78 3.74 5.35 -11.71
CA LEU A 78 5.03 4.70 -11.43
C LEU A 78 4.91 3.18 -11.36
N SER A 79 3.83 2.64 -10.79
CA SER A 79 3.59 1.20 -10.75
C SER A 79 3.34 0.62 -12.14
N THR A 80 2.57 1.31 -12.99
CA THR A 80 2.37 0.86 -14.38
C THR A 80 3.67 0.86 -15.19
N TRP A 81 4.54 1.85 -14.96
CA TRP A 81 5.84 1.93 -15.61
C TRP A 81 6.79 0.81 -15.15
N LEU A 82 6.75 0.47 -13.85
CA LEU A 82 7.51 -0.65 -13.29
C LEU A 82 6.97 -2.00 -13.75
N SER A 83 5.64 -2.17 -13.80
CA SER A 83 5.00 -3.42 -14.25
C SER A 83 5.28 -3.75 -15.71
N ALA A 84 5.35 -2.72 -16.58
CA ALA A 84 5.75 -2.89 -17.99
C ALA A 84 7.15 -3.54 -18.15
N LYS A 85 8.03 -3.39 -17.16
CA LYS A 85 9.35 -4.03 -17.15
C LYS A 85 9.33 -5.47 -16.61
N SER A 86 8.32 -5.82 -15.82
CA SER A 86 8.18 -7.15 -15.18
C SER A 86 7.49 -8.19 -16.07
N GLU A 87 6.64 -7.74 -17.01
CA GLU A 87 5.87 -8.62 -17.89
C GLU A 87 6.77 -9.36 -18.90
N ILE A 88 7.86 -8.71 -19.33
CA ILE A 88 8.88 -9.29 -20.24
C ILE A 88 9.64 -10.47 -19.59
N GLN A 89 9.78 -10.48 -18.26
CA GLN A 89 10.45 -11.59 -17.54
C GLN A 89 9.52 -12.78 -17.26
N GLN A 90 8.23 -12.54 -17.05
CA GLN A 90 7.28 -13.63 -16.81
C GLN A 90 7.02 -14.49 -18.05
N GLN A 91 7.04 -13.87 -19.24
CA GLN A 91 6.79 -14.58 -20.49
C GLN A 91 7.88 -15.62 -20.79
N HIS A 92 9.15 -15.23 -20.58
CA HIS A 92 10.29 -16.12 -20.81
C HIS A 92 10.26 -17.39 -19.93
N HIS A 93 9.74 -17.30 -18.70
CA HIS A 93 9.67 -18.46 -17.80
C HIS A 93 8.56 -19.45 -18.19
N LYS A 94 7.49 -19.00 -18.86
CA LYS A 94 6.43 -19.89 -19.39
C LYS A 94 6.89 -20.64 -20.64
N ASP A 95 7.64 -19.98 -21.52
CA ASP A 95 8.17 -20.57 -22.75
C ASP A 95 9.15 -21.73 -22.45
N LEU A 96 9.96 -21.59 -21.39
CA LEU A 96 10.88 -22.63 -20.93
C LEU A 96 10.14 -23.88 -20.43
N TYR A 97 9.08 -23.71 -19.65
CA TYR A 97 8.26 -24.82 -19.18
C TYR A 97 7.56 -25.55 -20.33
N GLN A 98 6.97 -24.81 -21.27
CA GLN A 98 6.32 -25.41 -22.44
C GLN A 98 7.29 -26.24 -23.27
N ARG A 99 8.51 -25.74 -23.48
CA ARG A 99 9.54 -26.49 -24.21
C ARG A 99 9.96 -27.77 -23.49
N ILE A 100 10.14 -27.73 -22.16
CA ILE A 100 10.51 -28.95 -21.41
C ILE A 100 9.40 -30.00 -21.54
N VAL A 101 8.14 -29.60 -21.38
CA VAL A 101 6.99 -30.51 -21.50
C VAL A 101 6.83 -31.04 -22.92
N GLU A 102 7.02 -30.21 -23.96
CA GLU A 102 6.98 -30.68 -25.35
C GLU A 102 8.12 -31.65 -25.69
N GLN A 103 9.31 -31.45 -25.09
CA GLN A 103 10.42 -32.39 -25.26
C GLN A 103 10.14 -33.70 -24.54
N GLU A 104 9.57 -33.65 -23.34
CA GLU A 104 9.17 -34.82 -22.55
C GLU A 104 8.11 -35.65 -23.28
N ASN A 105 7.03 -35.02 -23.76
CA ASN A 105 5.99 -35.72 -24.55
C ASN A 105 6.54 -36.34 -25.85
N LYS A 106 7.43 -35.64 -26.57
CA LYS A 106 8.05 -36.20 -27.78
C LYS A 106 8.92 -37.42 -27.49
N GLN A 107 9.51 -37.47 -26.31
CA GLN A 107 10.36 -38.57 -25.90
C GLN A 107 9.54 -39.79 -25.46
N GLU A 108 8.34 -39.59 -24.90
CA GLU A 108 7.39 -40.67 -24.61
C GLU A 108 6.79 -41.28 -25.89
N GLU A 109 6.56 -40.50 -26.95
CA GLU A 109 6.03 -41.00 -28.24
C GLU A 109 7.05 -41.86 -29.02
N GLU A 110 8.35 -41.73 -28.77
CA GLU A 110 9.42 -42.49 -29.43
C GLU A 110 9.81 -43.79 -28.70
N THR A 111 9.30 -44.04 -27.49
CA THR A 111 9.55 -45.26 -26.67
C THR A 111 8.39 -46.23 -26.65
#